data_AF-A0A7V9B0J2-F1
#
_entry.id   AF-A0A7V9B0J2-F1
#
_cell.length_a   1.000
_cell.length_b   1.000
_cell.length_c   1.000
_cell.angle_alpha   90.00
_cell.angle_beta   90.00
_cell.angle_gamma   90.00
#
_symmetry.space_group_name_H-M   'P 1'
#
loop_
_entity.id
_entity.type
_entity.pdbx_description
1 polymer ?
#
loop_
_entity_poly.entity_id
_entity_poly.type
_entity_poly.pdbx_seq_one_letter_code
_entity_poly.pdbx_strand_id
1 'polypeptide(L)'
;MVDCFDRIAVQMTEIALEPVRLLGQSAALVAVTLRTPSGGRRYNITVSKLLPAGERAAPVYSWSIAEVTTRGAAAPGGIQAASADHIHYGDPEDAYWAAADALASATRSLARS
;
A
#
# COMPACT_ATOMS: atom_id res chain seq x y z
N MET A 1 -5.83 -24.54 9.37
CA MET A 1 -6.83 -23.85 8.54
C MET A 1 -6.13 -22.62 7.99
N VAL A 2 -5.60 -22.72 6.78
CA VAL A 2 -4.92 -21.59 6.13
C VAL A 2 -6.04 -20.70 5.63
N ASP A 3 -6.28 -19.57 6.30
CA ASP A 3 -7.33 -18.64 5.92
C ASP A 3 -7.15 -18.26 4.45
N CYS A 4 -8.24 -18.26 3.68
CA CYS A 4 -8.21 -17.87 2.27
C CYS A 4 -7.56 -16.48 2.04
N PHE A 5 -7.47 -15.66 3.10
CA PHE A 5 -6.71 -14.40 3.14
C PHE A 5 -5.20 -14.57 2.90
N ASP A 6 -4.59 -15.63 3.43
CA ASP A 6 -3.15 -15.87 3.38
C ASP A 6 -2.69 -16.17 1.94
N ARG A 7 -3.46 -17.00 1.22
CA ARG A 7 -3.20 -17.31 -0.19
C ARG A 7 -3.33 -16.10 -1.13
N ILE A 8 -4.15 -15.12 -0.76
CA ILE A 8 -4.41 -13.93 -1.58
C ILE A 8 -3.38 -12.84 -1.29
N ALA A 9 -2.94 -12.71 -0.04
CA ALA A 9 -1.76 -11.92 0.30
C ALA A 9 -0.51 -12.43 -0.45
N VAL A 10 -0.34 -13.76 -0.55
CA VAL A 10 0.81 -14.38 -1.23
C VAL A 10 0.76 -14.19 -2.76
N GLN A 11 -0.40 -14.36 -3.41
CA GLN A 11 -0.48 -14.21 -4.87
C GLN A 11 -0.45 -12.74 -5.35
N MET A 12 -0.80 -11.77 -4.50
CA MET A 12 -0.75 -10.33 -4.79
C MET A 12 0.62 -9.70 -4.55
N THR A 13 1.41 -10.27 -3.63
CA THR A 13 2.74 -9.77 -3.29
C THR A 13 3.74 -10.03 -4.43
N GLU A 14 3.64 -11.14 -5.16
CA GLU A 14 4.52 -11.43 -6.31
C GLU A 14 4.38 -10.42 -7.47
N ILE A 15 3.17 -9.92 -7.79
CA ILE A 15 2.96 -8.97 -8.92
C ILE A 15 3.22 -7.52 -8.50
N ALA A 16 3.04 -7.19 -7.22
CA ALA A 16 3.20 -5.84 -6.68
C ALA A 16 4.64 -5.49 -6.30
N LEU A 17 5.45 -6.47 -5.89
CA LEU A 17 6.80 -6.21 -5.39
C LEU A 17 7.78 -5.79 -6.49
N GLU A 18 7.60 -6.26 -7.72
CA GLU A 18 8.46 -5.87 -8.84
C GLU A 18 8.41 -4.35 -9.13
N PRO A 19 7.23 -3.71 -9.30
CA PRO A 19 7.16 -2.25 -9.42
C PRO A 19 7.60 -1.52 -8.15
N VAL A 20 7.37 -2.05 -6.95
CA VAL A 20 7.84 -1.44 -5.68
C VAL A 20 9.38 -1.44 -5.61
N ARG A 21 10.04 -2.52 -6.05
CA ARG A 21 11.51 -2.62 -6.12
C ARG A 21 12.11 -1.65 -7.14
N LEU A 22 11.41 -1.41 -8.26
CA LEU A 22 11.81 -0.39 -9.24
C LEU A 22 11.77 1.05 -8.67
N LEU A 23 10.97 1.30 -7.63
CA LEU A 23 10.97 2.59 -6.90
C LEU A 23 12.32 2.88 -6.25
N GLY A 24 13.01 1.85 -5.75
CA GLY A 24 14.37 1.97 -5.23
C GLY A 24 15.35 2.53 -6.27
N GLN A 25 15.14 2.19 -7.54
CA GLN A 25 16.11 2.39 -8.61
C GLN A 25 15.90 3.66 -9.44
N SER A 26 14.66 4.04 -9.79
CA SER A 26 14.47 5.17 -10.74
C SER A 26 13.11 5.87 -10.70
N ALA A 27 12.06 5.30 -10.09
CA ALA A 27 10.73 5.93 -10.09
C ALA A 27 10.50 6.84 -8.88
N ALA A 28 9.87 8.01 -9.09
CA ALA A 28 9.48 8.92 -8.02
C ALA A 28 8.19 8.48 -7.29
N LEU A 29 7.33 7.69 -7.96
CA LEU A 29 6.06 7.23 -7.40
C LEU A 29 5.66 5.88 -8.04
N VAL A 30 5.16 4.95 -7.21
CA VAL A 30 4.60 3.67 -7.64
C VAL A 30 3.26 3.48 -6.97
N ALA A 31 2.24 3.19 -7.76
CA ALA A 31 0.90 2.85 -7.28
C ALA A 31 0.60 1.37 -7.58
N VAL A 32 0.23 0.63 -6.55
CA VAL A 32 -0.17 -0.77 -6.61
C VAL A 32 -1.66 -0.85 -6.28
N THR A 33 -2.44 -1.49 -7.16
CA THR A 33 -3.87 -1.76 -6.87
C THR A 33 -4.02 -3.15 -6.26
N LEU A 34 -4.50 -3.22 -5.03
CA LEU A 34 -4.91 -4.44 -4.36
C LEU A 34 -6.43 -4.67 -4.50
N ARG A 35 -6.84 -5.93 -4.62
CA ARG A 35 -8.25 -6.31 -4.61
C ARG A 35 -8.49 -7.24 -3.44
N THR A 36 -9.39 -6.87 -2.53
CA THR A 36 -9.76 -7.78 -1.45
C THR A 36 -10.82 -8.76 -1.91
N PRO A 37 -10.76 -10.03 -1.46
CA PRO A 37 -11.75 -11.04 -1.82
C PRO A 37 -13.10 -10.85 -1.12
N SER A 38 -13.11 -10.23 0.06
CA SER A 38 -14.31 -10.02 0.87
C SER A 38 -15.10 -8.81 0.36
N GLY A 39 -16.16 -9.08 -0.41
CA GLY A 39 -17.18 -8.09 -0.78
C GLY A 39 -16.90 -7.24 -2.04
N GLY A 40 -15.88 -7.58 -2.82
CA GLY A 40 -15.57 -6.88 -4.08
C GLY A 40 -14.93 -5.50 -3.90
N ARG A 41 -14.48 -5.16 -2.68
CA ARG A 41 -13.79 -3.91 -2.38
C ARG A 41 -12.37 -3.92 -2.95
N ARG A 42 -11.96 -2.79 -3.53
CA ARG A 42 -10.64 -2.59 -4.12
C ARG A 42 -9.94 -1.48 -3.37
N TYR A 43 -8.64 -1.60 -3.22
CA TYR A 43 -7.82 -0.63 -2.50
C TYR A 43 -6.58 -0.32 -3.34
N ASN A 44 -6.25 0.94 -3.50
CA ASN A 44 -4.97 1.34 -4.06
C ASN A 44 -4.00 1.60 -2.91
N ILE A 45 -2.87 0.90 -2.90
CA ILE A 45 -1.71 1.25 -2.08
C ILE A 45 -0.75 2.04 -2.97
N THR A 46 -0.42 3.25 -2.57
CA THR A 46 0.57 4.08 -3.25
C THR A 46 1.80 4.19 -2.36
N VAL A 47 2.97 3.86 -2.89
CA VAL A 47 4.26 4.09 -2.24
C VAL A 47 4.94 5.25 -2.95
N SER A 48 5.22 6.30 -2.18
CA SER A 48 5.83 7.54 -2.66
C SER A 48 7.27 7.60 -2.24
N LYS A 49 8.16 7.99 -3.15
CA LYS A 49 9.57 8.25 -2.86
C LYS A 49 9.74 9.74 -2.63
N LEU A 50 10.20 10.12 -1.45
CA LEU A 50 10.68 11.47 -1.15
C LEU A 50 12.22 11.48 -1.25
N LEU A 51 12.74 12.51 -1.93
CA LEU A 51 14.15 12.82 -1.96
C LEU A 51 14.36 14.03 -1.04
N PRO A 52 14.91 13.85 0.18
CA PRO A 52 15.17 14.98 1.07
C PRO A 52 16.13 15.98 0.41
N ALA A 53 15.97 17.27 0.71
CA ALA A 53 16.81 18.31 0.12
C ALA A 53 18.29 18.10 0.49
N GLY A 54 19.12 17.87 -0.52
CA GLY A 54 20.56 17.64 -0.40
C GLY A 54 21.02 16.49 -1.31
N GLU A 55 22.02 16.74 -2.15
CA GLU A 55 22.49 15.82 -3.22
C GLU A 55 23.00 14.44 -2.75
N ARG A 56 22.99 14.16 -1.44
CA ARG A 56 23.48 12.92 -0.82
C ARG A 56 22.53 12.28 0.18
N ALA A 57 21.35 12.83 0.40
CA ALA A 57 20.39 12.23 1.32
C ALA A 57 19.80 10.96 0.71
N ALA A 58 19.76 9.88 1.50
CA ALA A 58 19.08 8.66 1.07
C ALA A 58 17.58 8.96 0.83
N PRO A 59 16.96 8.35 -0.20
CA PRO A 59 15.53 8.48 -0.40
C PRO A 59 14.79 7.90 0.80
N VAL A 60 13.65 8.49 1.10
CA VAL A 60 12.72 7.99 2.10
C VAL A 60 11.39 7.68 1.44
N TYR A 61 10.65 6.73 2.01
CA TYR A 61 9.40 6.25 1.44
C TYR A 61 8.24 6.49 2.39
N SER A 62 7.10 6.85 1.83
CA SER A 62 5.82 6.97 2.53
C SER A 62 4.75 6.18 1.78
N TRP A 63 3.63 5.90 2.43
CA TRP A 63 2.56 5.13 1.82
C TRP A 63 1.19 5.77 2.05
N SER A 64 0.27 5.51 1.12
CA SER A 64 -1.14 5.85 1.25
C SER A 64 -2.03 4.76 0.70
N ILE A 65 -3.23 4.69 1.22
CA ILE A 65 -4.24 3.68 0.92
C ILE A 65 -5.54 4.40 0.67
N ALA A 66 -6.18 4.08 -0.45
CA ALA A 66 -7.51 4.55 -0.76
C ALA A 66 -8.38 3.40 -1.24
N GLU A 67 -9.56 3.23 -0.64
CA GLU A 67 -10.60 2.39 -1.22
C GLU A 67 -11.06 3.00 -2.54
N VAL A 68 -11.14 2.16 -3.56
CA VAL A 68 -11.54 2.54 -4.91
C VAL A 68 -12.70 1.67 -5.38
N THR A 69 -13.54 2.28 -6.20
CA THR A 69 -14.62 1.61 -6.92
C THR A 69 -14.07 0.60 -7.92
N THR A 70 -14.95 -0.22 -8.49
CA THR A 70 -14.60 -1.14 -9.59
C THR A 70 -14.10 -0.43 -10.85
N ARG A 71 -14.34 0.89 -10.97
CA ARG A 71 -13.82 1.75 -12.04
C ARG A 71 -12.50 2.44 -11.68
N GLY A 72 -11.96 2.24 -10.48
CA GLY A 72 -10.69 2.80 -10.03
C GLY A 72 -10.76 4.21 -9.44
N ALA A 73 -11.93 4.84 -9.40
CA ALA A 73 -12.14 6.12 -8.70
C ALA A 73 -12.25 5.90 -7.18
N ALA A 74 -11.83 6.88 -6.37
CA ALA A 74 -11.99 6.83 -4.92
C ALA A 74 -13.45 6.52 -4.52
N ALA A 75 -13.63 5.57 -3.61
CA ALA A 75 -14.94 5.21 -3.10
C ALA A 75 -15.43 6.28 -2.10
N PRO A 76 -16.64 6.84 -2.29
CA PRO A 76 -17.19 7.83 -1.37
C PRO A 76 -17.43 7.19 0.01
N GLY A 77 -16.85 7.78 1.06
CA GLY A 77 -16.89 7.22 2.42
C GLY A 77 -16.08 5.93 2.60
N GLY A 78 -15.27 5.54 1.61
CA GLY A 78 -14.40 4.38 1.69
C GLY A 78 -13.18 4.62 2.59
N ILE A 79 -12.47 3.54 2.89
CA ILE A 79 -11.27 3.61 3.76
C ILE A 79 -10.21 4.50 3.10
N GLN A 80 -9.65 5.41 3.89
CA GLN A 80 -8.44 6.14 3.56
C GLN A 80 -7.48 6.04 4.72
N ALA A 81 -6.23 5.71 4.43
CA ALA A 81 -5.16 5.65 5.41
C ALA A 81 -3.86 6.12 4.76
N ALA A 82 -2.96 6.72 5.53
CA ALA A 82 -1.63 7.06 5.07
C ALA A 82 -0.63 6.94 6.22
N SER A 83 0.63 6.72 5.89
CA SER A 83 1.72 6.91 6.84
C SER A 83 1.67 8.35 7.36
N ALA A 84 1.85 8.55 8.66
CA ALA A 84 1.94 9.89 9.23
C ALA A 84 3.09 10.68 8.58
N ASP A 85 2.97 12.01 8.51
CA ASP A 85 3.93 12.87 7.80
C ASP A 85 5.38 12.77 8.29
N HIS A 86 5.60 12.23 9.50
CA HIS A 86 6.92 12.03 10.11
C HIS A 86 7.39 10.56 10.07
N ILE A 87 6.56 9.63 9.60
CA ILE A 87 6.91 8.22 9.48
C ILE A 87 7.39 7.97 8.05
N HIS A 88 8.67 7.66 7.96
CA HIS A 88 9.37 7.47 6.71
C HIS A 88 10.18 6.17 6.77
N TYR A 89 10.11 5.39 5.71
CA TYR A 89 10.81 4.12 5.58
C TYR A 89 12.08 4.30 4.75
N GLY A 90 13.14 3.57 5.08
CA GLY A 90 14.39 3.57 4.31
C GLY A 90 14.33 2.70 3.05
N ASP A 91 13.35 1.79 2.99
CA ASP A 91 13.15 0.85 1.90
C ASP A 91 11.68 0.89 1.41
N PRO A 92 11.43 0.80 0.09
CA PRO A 92 10.07 0.83 -0.44
C PRO A 92 9.26 -0.45 -0.12
N GLU A 93 9.92 -1.60 0.09
CA GLU A 93 9.29 -2.85 0.51
C GLU A 93 8.78 -2.74 1.95
N ASP A 94 9.55 -2.13 2.86
CA ASP A 94 9.11 -1.84 4.23
C ASP A 94 7.88 -0.93 4.25
N ALA A 95 7.88 0.12 3.42
CA ALA A 95 6.72 1.01 3.28
C ALA A 95 5.48 0.27 2.75
N TYR A 96 5.67 -0.64 1.80
CA TYR A 96 4.60 -1.46 1.24
C TYR A 96 4.01 -2.41 2.29
N TRP A 97 4.85 -3.13 3.04
CA TRP A 97 4.39 -4.06 4.09
C TRP A 97 3.67 -3.32 5.21
N ALA A 98 4.17 -2.16 5.63
CA ALA A 98 3.48 -1.33 6.61
C ALA A 98 2.09 -0.87 6.13
N ALA A 99 1.95 -0.53 4.84
CA ALA A 99 0.65 -0.20 4.26
C ALA A 99 -0.29 -1.43 4.24
N ALA A 100 0.23 -2.61 3.88
CA ALA A 100 -0.54 -3.84 3.88
C ALA A 100 -1.07 -4.19 5.28
N ASP A 101 -0.23 -4.04 6.32
CA ASP A 101 -0.61 -4.24 7.71
C ASP A 101 -1.66 -3.22 8.19
N ALA A 102 -1.53 -1.96 7.79
CA ALA A 102 -2.51 -0.93 8.07
C ALA A 102 -3.87 -1.25 7.43
N LEU A 103 -3.89 -1.71 6.18
CA LEU A 103 -5.11 -2.16 5.50
C LEU A 103 -5.74 -3.39 6.18
N ALA A 104 -4.93 -4.38 6.56
CA ALA A 104 -5.39 -5.56 7.27
C ALA A 104 -6.03 -5.17 8.63
N SER A 105 -5.45 -4.20 9.32
CA SER A 105 -5.97 -3.69 10.59
C SER A 105 -7.29 -2.92 10.40
N ALA A 106 -7.35 -2.05 9.38
CA ALA A 106 -8.56 -1.27 9.07
C ALA A 106 -9.73 -2.13 8.56
N THR A 107 -9.45 -3.21 7.84
CA THR A 107 -10.51 -4.13 7.39
C THR A 107 -11.01 -5.03 8.53
N ARG A 108 -10.15 -5.42 9.47
CA ARG A 108 -10.56 -6.14 10.68
C ARG A 108 -11.42 -5.31 11.61
N SER A 109 -11.15 -4.01 11.75
CA SER A 109 -11.99 -3.14 12.59
C SER A 109 -13.41 -3.00 12.03
N LEU A 110 -13.55 -2.88 10.70
CA LEU A 110 -14.84 -2.83 10.01
C LEU A 110 -15.60 -4.16 10.05
N ALA A 111 -14.91 -5.30 10.11
CA ALA A 111 -15.57 -6.59 10.25
C ALA A 111 -16.13 -6.85 11.67
N ARG A 112 -15.74 -6.03 12.65
CA ARG A 112 -16.17 -6.15 14.05
C ARG A 112 -17.21 -5.09 14.48
N SER A 113 -17.46 -4.08 13.64
CA SER A 113 -18.47 -3.03 13.84
C SER A 113 -19.79 -3.41 13.20
#